data_AF-A0A1M3NUQ1-F1
#
_entry.id   AF-A0A1M3NUQ1-F1
#
_cell.length_a   1.000
_cell.length_b   1.000
_cell.length_c   1.000
_cell.angle_alpha   90.00
_cell.angle_beta   90.00
_cell.angle_gamma   90.00
#
_symmetry.space_group_name_H-M   'P 1'
#
loop_
_entity.id
_entity.type
_entity.pdbx_description
1 polymer ?
#
loop_
_entity_poly.entity_id
_entity_poly.type
_entity_poly.pdbx_seq_one_letter_code
_entity_poly.pdbx_strand_id
1 'polypeptide(L)'
;MMMKLFASLLCGAALCALAAPASALTVDVSALGPGGTTVNLAAGAYTVTYAASGLYQGWSPWGSNSGCDAAGGNCSTGYLNAFAIDFGFGTGMFNHVDGFQYGYVATPGNSGKYATPAQALAAYQTLPLSYAPLPTAADLAAYALVGGAVTFTLATAQAVNFFVLDYPYGDNSDGVSLNVTSSIASGVPEPSTWAMMLIGLAGLGVSSRRKARRAIAA
;
A
#
# COMPACT_ATOMS: atom_id res chain seq x y z
N MET A 1 35.81 45.88 -41.49
CA MET A 1 34.81 46.38 -40.55
C MET A 1 33.85 45.24 -40.21
N MET A 2 33.97 44.73 -38.97
CA MET A 2 33.03 43.93 -38.17
C MET A 2 32.22 42.77 -38.77
N MET A 3 32.78 41.56 -38.56
CA MET A 3 32.19 40.43 -37.83
C MET A 3 30.75 40.59 -37.31
N LYS A 4 29.84 39.70 -37.71
CA LYS A 4 28.67 39.29 -36.89
C LYS A 4 28.48 37.78 -36.95
N LEU A 5 28.99 37.12 -35.90
CA LEU A 5 28.62 35.76 -35.51
C LEU A 5 27.13 35.74 -35.14
N PHE A 6 26.34 34.88 -35.78
CA PHE A 6 25.09 34.40 -35.20
C PHE A 6 25.35 33.00 -34.63
N ALA A 7 25.63 32.95 -33.33
CA ALA A 7 25.68 31.71 -32.57
C ALA A 7 24.24 31.33 -32.19
N SER A 8 23.69 30.33 -32.87
CA SER A 8 22.42 29.72 -32.50
C SER A 8 22.60 28.89 -31.22
N LEU A 9 22.18 29.43 -30.08
CA LEU A 9 21.98 28.64 -28.86
C LEU A 9 20.77 27.72 -29.05
N LEU A 10 21.00 26.44 -29.34
CA LEU A 10 20.01 25.40 -29.10
C LEU A 10 20.04 25.06 -27.61
N CYS A 11 19.15 25.71 -26.85
CA CYS A 11 18.82 25.33 -25.49
C CYS A 11 18.06 23.98 -25.56
N GLY A 12 18.76 22.88 -25.32
CA GLY A 12 18.16 21.56 -25.19
C GLY A 12 17.35 21.50 -23.90
N ALA A 13 16.03 21.61 -24.00
CA ALA A 13 15.13 21.33 -22.89
C ALA A 13 15.29 19.85 -22.49
N ALA A 14 15.98 19.61 -21.37
CA ALA A 14 16.01 18.30 -20.74
C ALA A 14 14.60 17.98 -20.25
N LEU A 15 13.91 17.06 -20.92
CA LEU A 15 12.69 16.45 -20.39
C LEU A 15 13.08 15.65 -19.14
N CYS A 16 12.91 16.24 -17.96
CA CYS A 16 12.81 15.49 -16.73
C CYS A 16 11.55 14.63 -16.81
N ALA A 17 11.71 13.36 -17.18
CA ALA A 17 10.67 12.36 -16.99
C ALA A 17 10.54 12.11 -15.48
N LEU A 18 9.60 12.80 -14.84
CA LEU A 18 9.18 12.51 -13.47
C LEU A 18 8.56 11.10 -13.48
N ALA A 19 9.10 10.18 -12.68
CA ALA A 19 8.45 8.90 -12.43
C ALA A 19 7.07 9.20 -11.81
N ALA A 20 6.01 8.74 -12.49
CA ALA A 20 4.67 8.86 -11.93
C ALA A 20 4.60 8.06 -10.62
N PRO A 21 4.01 8.60 -9.54
CA PRO A 21 3.79 7.82 -8.33
C PRO A 21 2.94 6.60 -8.68
N ALA A 22 3.24 5.44 -8.09
CA ALA A 22 2.39 4.27 -8.22
C ALA A 22 0.97 4.63 -7.75
N SER A 23 -0.02 4.51 -8.64
CA SER A 23 -1.42 4.74 -8.30
C SER A 23 -1.91 3.63 -7.36
N ALA A 24 -2.45 4.01 -6.20
CA ALA A 24 -3.10 3.06 -5.30
C ALA A 24 -4.40 2.56 -5.90
N LEU A 25 -4.66 1.24 -5.78
CA LEU A 25 -5.97 0.66 -6.02
C LEU A 25 -6.80 0.79 -4.74
N THR A 26 -7.96 1.46 -4.81
CA THR A 26 -8.92 1.47 -3.69
C THR A 26 -9.74 0.18 -3.70
N VAL A 27 -9.78 -0.52 -2.57
CA VAL A 27 -10.52 -1.76 -2.35
C VAL A 27 -11.53 -1.51 -1.24
N ASP A 28 -12.80 -1.42 -1.62
CA ASP A 28 -13.93 -1.27 -0.69
C ASP A 28 -14.41 -2.66 -0.24
N VAL A 29 -14.42 -2.91 1.06
CA VAL A 29 -14.78 -4.19 1.66
C VAL A 29 -16.02 -3.99 2.52
N SER A 30 -17.14 -4.58 2.12
CA SER A 30 -18.35 -4.59 2.94
C SER A 30 -18.20 -5.57 4.11
N ALA A 31 -18.66 -5.17 5.29
CA ALA A 31 -18.74 -6.03 6.45
C ALA A 31 -20.10 -6.71 6.62
N LEU A 32 -21.02 -6.56 5.66
CA LEU A 32 -22.39 -7.09 5.75
C LEU A 32 -22.48 -8.57 5.34
N GLY A 33 -21.36 -9.19 4.99
CA GLY A 33 -21.29 -10.60 4.63
C GLY A 33 -19.84 -11.08 4.46
N PRO A 34 -19.64 -12.40 4.35
CA PRO A 34 -18.32 -13.02 4.38
C PRO A 34 -17.53 -12.93 3.06
N GLY A 35 -18.14 -12.44 1.97
CA GLY A 35 -17.54 -12.58 0.63
C GLY A 35 -16.28 -11.74 0.40
N GLY A 36 -16.13 -10.63 1.12
CA GLY A 36 -15.06 -9.66 0.89
C GLY A 36 -15.04 -9.08 -0.53
N THR A 37 -13.88 -8.57 -0.92
CA THR A 37 -13.59 -7.99 -2.23
C THR A 37 -12.31 -8.60 -2.78
N THR A 38 -12.43 -9.27 -3.93
CA THR A 38 -11.31 -9.97 -4.57
C THR A 38 -10.70 -9.12 -5.68
N VAL A 39 -9.38 -9.00 -5.67
CA VAL A 39 -8.61 -8.28 -6.69
C VAL A 39 -7.52 -9.17 -7.26
N ASN A 40 -7.31 -9.10 -8.57
CA ASN A 40 -6.21 -9.80 -9.22
C ASN A 40 -4.97 -8.92 -9.18
N LEU A 41 -3.94 -9.38 -8.47
CA LEU A 41 -2.68 -8.68 -8.30
C LEU A 41 -1.59 -9.40 -9.10
N ALA A 42 -0.65 -8.64 -9.66
CA ALA A 42 0.53 -9.19 -10.31
C ALA A 42 1.53 -9.73 -9.29
N ALA A 43 2.57 -10.42 -9.74
CA ALA A 43 3.72 -10.70 -8.90
C ALA A 43 4.37 -9.37 -8.46
N GLY A 44 4.76 -9.26 -7.18
CA GLY A 44 5.36 -8.05 -6.64
C GLY A 44 5.10 -7.85 -5.16
N ALA A 45 5.76 -6.85 -4.60
CA ALA A 45 5.51 -6.41 -3.23
C ALA A 45 4.39 -5.36 -3.21
N TYR A 46 3.54 -5.44 -2.20
CA TYR A 46 2.40 -4.56 -1.99
C TYR A 46 2.40 -3.98 -0.59
N THR A 47 1.95 -2.74 -0.49
CA THR A 47 1.63 -2.06 0.76
C THR A 47 0.14 -1.79 0.82
N VAL A 48 -0.48 -2.04 1.97
CA VAL A 48 -1.90 -1.80 2.24
C VAL A 48 -2.06 -0.84 3.39
N THR A 49 -2.87 0.19 3.19
CA THR A 49 -3.24 1.19 4.23
C THR A 49 -4.74 1.45 4.20
N TYR A 50 -5.29 2.01 5.28
CA TYR A 50 -6.68 2.48 5.26
C TYR A 50 -6.83 3.69 4.35
N ALA A 51 -7.81 3.62 3.45
CA ALA A 51 -8.08 4.69 2.50
C ALA A 51 -8.84 5.84 3.17
N ALA A 52 -8.35 7.07 2.99
CA ALA A 52 -9.07 8.27 3.42
C ALA A 52 -10.32 8.56 2.55
N SER A 53 -10.39 7.92 1.39
CA SER A 53 -11.47 8.02 0.41
C SER A 53 -11.87 6.61 -0.05
N GLY A 54 -13.16 6.37 -0.14
CA GLY A 54 -13.75 5.07 -0.48
C GLY A 54 -15.22 5.05 -0.07
N LEU A 55 -15.85 3.88 -0.16
CA LEU A 55 -17.23 3.69 0.27
C LEU A 55 -17.37 3.64 1.80
N TYR A 56 -16.33 3.25 2.52
CA TYR A 56 -16.38 3.02 3.96
C TYR A 56 -15.24 3.70 4.71
N GLN A 57 -15.53 4.13 5.92
CA GLN A 57 -14.55 4.78 6.82
C GLN A 57 -14.32 3.98 8.11
N GLY A 58 -15.11 2.95 8.36
CA GLY A 58 -15.04 2.17 9.58
C GLY A 58 -16.08 1.08 9.56
N TRP A 59 -15.75 -0.02 10.20
CA TRP A 59 -16.63 -1.17 10.37
C TRP A 59 -17.04 -1.28 11.84
N SER A 60 -18.31 -1.59 12.09
CA SER A 60 -18.77 -1.99 13.42
C SER A 60 -19.26 -3.45 13.38
N PRO A 61 -18.76 -4.35 14.24
CA PRO A 61 -19.33 -5.69 14.41
C PRO A 61 -20.63 -5.68 15.22
N TRP A 62 -21.11 -4.51 15.64
CA TRP A 62 -22.31 -4.37 16.45
C TRP A 62 -23.35 -3.52 15.73
N GLY A 63 -24.62 -3.91 15.87
CA GLY A 63 -25.75 -3.16 15.30
C GLY A 63 -26.03 -1.84 16.01
N SER A 64 -25.29 -1.53 17.09
CA SER A 64 -25.36 -0.23 17.78
C SER A 64 -24.07 0.09 18.54
N ASN A 65 -23.77 1.40 18.64
CA ASN A 65 -22.61 1.92 19.35
C ASN A 65 -22.99 2.39 20.75
N SER A 66 -22.16 2.06 21.75
CA SER A 66 -22.46 2.36 23.15
C SER A 66 -21.22 2.40 24.05
N GLY A 67 -21.35 3.07 25.19
CA GLY A 67 -20.33 3.07 26.25
C GLY A 67 -19.07 3.87 25.92
N CYS A 68 -19.15 4.84 25.01
CA CYS A 68 -18.03 5.72 24.68
C CYS A 68 -17.77 6.77 25.77
N ASP A 69 -16.52 7.21 25.88
CA ASP A 69 -16.16 8.38 26.67
C ASP A 69 -16.68 9.69 26.04
N ALA A 70 -16.46 10.82 26.72
CA ALA A 70 -16.90 12.13 26.26
C ALA A 70 -16.26 12.59 24.93
N ALA A 71 -15.12 11.99 24.54
CA ALA A 71 -14.47 12.25 23.26
C ALA A 71 -14.94 11.30 22.14
N GLY A 72 -15.84 10.35 22.44
CA GLY A 72 -16.30 9.33 21.51
C GLY A 72 -15.28 8.21 21.28
N GLY A 73 -14.28 8.09 22.15
CA GLY A 73 -13.35 6.95 22.18
C GLY A 73 -13.76 5.93 23.23
N ASN A 74 -12.95 4.89 23.37
CA ASN A 74 -13.07 3.91 24.45
C ASN A 74 -14.45 3.26 24.58
N CYS A 75 -15.15 3.10 23.45
CA CYS A 75 -16.50 2.54 23.46
C CYS A 75 -16.50 1.07 23.91
N SER A 76 -17.62 0.62 24.47
CA SER A 76 -17.89 -0.81 24.70
C SER A 76 -18.23 -1.51 23.39
N THR A 77 -19.11 -0.90 22.60
CA THR A 77 -19.43 -1.25 21.21
C THR A 77 -19.25 -0.02 20.32
N GLY A 78 -18.63 -0.16 19.16
CA GLY A 78 -18.32 0.97 18.29
C GLY A 78 -17.61 0.58 17.01
N TYR A 79 -17.23 1.60 16.25
CA TYR A 79 -16.46 1.45 15.03
C TYR A 79 -15.00 1.08 15.31
N LEU A 80 -14.53 0.16 14.48
CA LEU A 80 -13.18 -0.37 14.38
C LEU A 80 -12.71 -0.21 12.92
N ASN A 81 -11.45 -0.52 12.68
CA ASN A 81 -10.92 -0.74 11.34
C ASN A 81 -10.02 -1.98 11.42
N ALA A 82 -10.60 -3.14 11.15
CA ALA A 82 -9.85 -4.38 11.01
C ALA A 82 -10.23 -5.01 9.67
N PHE A 83 -9.26 -5.66 9.03
CA PHE A 83 -9.46 -6.37 7.78
C PHE A 83 -8.55 -7.57 7.74
N ALA A 84 -8.87 -8.54 6.90
CA ALA A 84 -8.05 -9.69 6.63
C ALA A 84 -7.72 -9.76 5.14
N ILE A 85 -6.58 -10.37 4.85
CA ILE A 85 -6.12 -10.66 3.49
C ILE A 85 -5.98 -12.17 3.38
N ASP A 86 -6.61 -12.78 2.38
CA ASP A 86 -6.47 -14.19 2.01
C ASP A 86 -5.86 -14.28 0.61
N PHE A 87 -4.81 -15.08 0.47
CA PHE A 87 -4.06 -15.28 -0.76
C PHE A 87 -4.60 -16.41 -1.65
N GLY A 88 -5.60 -17.17 -1.17
CA GLY A 88 -6.37 -18.13 -1.93
C GLY A 88 -5.53 -19.12 -2.72
N PHE A 89 -4.82 -20.02 -2.06
CA PHE A 89 -4.17 -21.11 -2.80
C PHE A 89 -5.22 -22.09 -3.33
N GLY A 90 -5.28 -22.23 -4.66
CA GLY A 90 -6.13 -23.19 -5.33
C GLY A 90 -7.50 -22.64 -5.74
N THR A 91 -7.91 -22.96 -6.96
CA THR A 91 -9.13 -22.49 -7.59
C THR A 91 -10.36 -22.68 -6.68
N GLY A 92 -10.94 -21.58 -6.18
CA GLY A 92 -12.39 -21.45 -6.12
C GLY A 92 -13.09 -21.28 -4.77
N MET A 93 -12.44 -21.31 -3.60
CA MET A 93 -13.12 -20.93 -2.34
C MET A 93 -12.11 -20.34 -1.34
N PHE A 94 -12.24 -19.04 -1.03
CA PHE A 94 -11.56 -18.43 0.12
C PHE A 94 -12.14 -19.06 1.39
N ASN A 95 -11.45 -20.07 1.93
CA ASN A 95 -11.79 -20.71 3.19
C ASN A 95 -11.15 -19.98 4.39
N HIS A 96 -10.58 -18.79 4.19
CA HIS A 96 -10.00 -17.92 5.22
C HIS A 96 -8.90 -18.62 6.04
N VAL A 97 -8.05 -19.42 5.37
CA VAL A 97 -6.94 -20.13 6.02
C VAL A 97 -5.56 -19.64 5.60
N ASP A 98 -5.41 -19.09 4.40
CA ASP A 98 -4.11 -18.78 3.80
C ASP A 98 -3.84 -17.28 3.79
N GLY A 99 -3.76 -16.70 4.98
CA GLY A 99 -3.71 -15.25 5.08
C GLY A 99 -3.41 -14.70 6.47
N PHE A 100 -3.74 -13.42 6.65
CA PHE A 100 -3.52 -12.71 7.89
C PHE A 100 -4.70 -11.79 8.18
N GLN A 101 -5.12 -11.74 9.43
CA GLN A 101 -6.01 -10.69 9.93
C GLN A 101 -5.16 -9.56 10.49
N TYR A 102 -5.54 -8.34 10.17
CA TYR A 102 -4.94 -7.10 10.63
C TYR A 102 -5.96 -6.26 11.39
N GLY A 103 -5.53 -5.68 12.50
CA GLY A 103 -6.39 -4.83 13.33
C GLY A 103 -5.62 -4.25 14.50
N TYR A 104 -6.33 -3.80 15.53
CA TYR A 104 -5.73 -3.27 16.75
C TYR A 104 -5.96 -4.22 17.94
N VAL A 105 -4.90 -4.52 18.70
CA VAL A 105 -5.03 -5.16 20.01
C VAL A 105 -5.32 -4.07 21.04
N ALA A 106 -6.49 -4.15 21.69
CA ALA A 106 -6.87 -3.25 22.76
C ALA A 106 -5.81 -3.23 23.88
N THR A 107 -5.46 -2.04 24.37
CA THR A 107 -4.58 -1.85 25.51
C THR A 107 -5.35 -1.27 26.70
N PRO A 108 -4.83 -1.38 27.94
CA PRO A 108 -5.47 -0.73 29.09
C PRO A 108 -5.67 0.77 28.84
N GLY A 109 -6.92 1.23 28.83
CA GLY A 109 -7.28 2.62 28.56
C GLY A 109 -7.44 3.00 27.08
N ASN A 110 -7.29 2.04 26.15
CA ASN A 110 -7.67 2.21 24.74
C ASN A 110 -8.35 0.94 24.21
N SER A 111 -9.67 0.95 24.11
CA SER A 111 -10.42 -0.18 23.54
C SER A 111 -10.28 -0.28 22.00
N GLY A 112 -9.73 0.73 21.34
CA GLY A 112 -9.64 0.81 19.89
C GLY A 112 -10.98 0.99 19.18
N LYS A 113 -12.06 1.27 19.94
CA LYS A 113 -13.43 1.43 19.47
C LYS A 113 -13.87 2.87 19.56
N TYR A 114 -14.55 3.34 18.52
CA TYR A 114 -14.93 4.75 18.36
C TYR A 114 -16.42 4.92 18.07
N ALA A 115 -16.99 6.07 18.45
CA ALA A 115 -18.41 6.34 18.29
C ALA A 115 -18.82 6.49 16.82
N THR A 116 -17.89 6.92 15.97
CA THR A 116 -18.12 7.20 14.54
C THR A 116 -17.06 6.53 13.66
N PRO A 117 -17.37 6.21 12.39
CA PRO A 117 -16.42 5.58 11.50
C PRO A 117 -15.25 6.52 11.16
N ALA A 118 -15.49 7.83 11.04
CA ALA A 118 -14.44 8.82 10.78
C ALA A 118 -13.39 8.88 11.92
N GLN A 119 -13.81 8.75 13.18
CA GLN A 119 -12.89 8.66 14.31
C GLN A 119 -12.08 7.37 14.27
N ALA A 120 -12.70 6.25 13.93
CA ALA A 120 -11.99 5.00 13.74
C ALA A 120 -10.95 5.13 12.62
N LEU A 121 -11.28 5.75 11.48
CA LEU A 121 -10.32 5.95 10.38
C LEU A 121 -9.11 6.77 10.83
N ALA A 122 -9.37 7.92 11.45
CA ALA A 122 -8.33 8.82 11.90
C ALA A 122 -7.36 8.16 12.90
N ALA A 123 -7.90 7.36 13.82
CA ALA A 123 -7.09 6.61 14.77
C ALA A 123 -6.25 5.53 14.09
N TYR A 124 -6.86 4.67 13.28
CA TYR A 124 -6.17 3.50 12.70
C TYR A 124 -5.16 3.86 11.61
N GLN A 125 -5.21 5.09 11.06
CA GLN A 125 -4.14 5.62 10.21
C GLN A 125 -2.85 5.96 10.98
N THR A 126 -2.93 6.12 12.30
CA THR A 126 -1.80 6.57 13.14
C THR A 126 -1.37 5.53 14.17
N LEU A 127 -2.27 4.63 14.58
CA LEU A 127 -1.96 3.58 15.53
C LEU A 127 -1.12 2.48 14.88
N PRO A 128 -0.21 1.84 15.65
CA PRO A 128 0.40 0.60 15.21
C PRO A 128 -0.71 -0.45 15.02
N LEU A 129 -0.66 -1.16 13.92
CA LEU A 129 -1.52 -2.30 13.69
C LEU A 129 -0.91 -3.53 14.34
N SER A 130 -1.70 -4.59 14.35
CA SER A 130 -1.31 -5.92 14.79
C SER A 130 -1.80 -6.91 13.76
N TYR A 131 -1.13 -8.05 13.65
CA TYR A 131 -1.51 -9.11 12.74
C TYR A 131 -1.47 -10.47 13.41
N ALA A 132 -2.38 -11.35 13.02
CA ALA A 132 -2.36 -12.76 13.36
C ALA A 132 -2.53 -13.58 12.07
N PRO A 133 -1.83 -14.72 11.93
CA PRO A 133 -2.05 -15.63 10.82
C PRO A 133 -3.46 -16.23 10.89
N LEU A 134 -4.08 -16.40 9.74
CA LEU A 134 -5.29 -17.18 9.60
C LEU A 134 -4.95 -18.68 9.66
N PRO A 135 -5.85 -19.55 10.14
CA PRO A 135 -7.15 -19.23 10.78
C PRO A 135 -7.03 -18.88 12.27
N THR A 136 -5.81 -18.81 12.83
CA THR A 136 -5.57 -18.63 14.27
C THR A 136 -5.92 -17.25 14.83
N ALA A 137 -6.45 -16.34 14.01
CA ALA A 137 -6.80 -14.98 14.42
C ALA A 137 -7.95 -14.90 15.47
N ALA A 138 -8.56 -16.02 15.83
CA ALA A 138 -9.44 -16.11 17.00
C ALA A 138 -8.67 -16.11 18.35
N ASP A 139 -7.35 -16.36 18.35
CA ASP A 139 -6.50 -16.34 19.54
C ASP A 139 -5.78 -14.99 19.66
N LEU A 140 -6.09 -14.22 20.71
CA LEU A 140 -5.45 -12.93 20.98
C LEU A 140 -3.93 -13.06 21.18
N ALA A 141 -3.42 -14.22 21.59
CA ALA A 141 -1.98 -14.46 21.74
C ALA A 141 -1.25 -14.62 20.39
N ALA A 142 -1.97 -14.81 19.29
CA ALA A 142 -1.41 -14.93 17.95
C ALA A 142 -1.07 -13.56 17.31
N TYR A 143 -1.48 -12.45 17.94
CA TYR A 143 -1.27 -11.11 17.40
C TYR A 143 0.14 -10.58 17.70
N ALA A 144 0.86 -10.21 16.65
CA ALA A 144 2.12 -9.48 16.72
C ALA A 144 1.93 -8.05 16.18
N LEU A 145 2.66 -7.06 16.72
CA LEU A 145 2.56 -5.67 16.25
C LEU A 145 3.23 -5.49 14.88
N VAL A 146 2.56 -4.77 13.98
CA VAL A 146 3.07 -4.31 12.68
C VAL A 146 2.91 -2.80 12.60
N GLY A 147 3.99 -2.08 12.33
CA GLY A 147 3.95 -0.62 12.26
C GLY A 147 3.09 -0.13 11.09
N GLY A 148 1.84 0.27 11.37
CA GLY A 148 0.93 1.09 10.54
C GLY A 148 0.53 0.53 9.18
N ALA A 149 1.49 0.35 8.26
CA ALA A 149 1.24 -0.16 6.92
C ALA A 149 1.47 -1.68 6.87
N VAL A 150 0.55 -2.37 6.21
CA VAL A 150 0.66 -3.82 5.99
C VAL A 150 1.42 -4.08 4.70
N THR A 151 2.38 -5.01 4.70
CA THR A 151 3.13 -5.35 3.48
C THR A 151 3.12 -6.85 3.22
N PHE A 152 2.97 -7.25 1.96
CA PHE A 152 3.11 -8.64 1.52
C PHE A 152 3.77 -8.72 0.14
N THR A 153 4.22 -9.90 -0.27
CA THR A 153 4.82 -10.13 -1.59
C THR A 153 4.17 -11.34 -2.26
N LEU A 154 3.80 -11.18 -3.52
CA LEU A 154 3.27 -12.25 -4.37
C LEU A 154 4.37 -12.73 -5.31
N ALA A 155 4.67 -14.04 -5.28
CA ALA A 155 5.65 -14.64 -6.19
C ALA A 155 5.13 -14.74 -7.64
N THR A 156 3.82 -14.89 -7.79
CA THR A 156 3.12 -14.98 -9.08
C THR A 156 1.88 -14.11 -9.04
N ALA A 157 1.37 -13.72 -10.21
CA ALA A 157 0.07 -13.07 -10.29
C ALA A 157 -1.03 -14.01 -9.77
N GLN A 158 -1.90 -13.51 -8.89
CA GLN A 158 -2.99 -14.30 -8.31
C GLN A 158 -4.12 -13.41 -7.80
N ALA A 159 -5.27 -14.04 -7.55
CA ALA A 159 -6.39 -13.40 -6.86
C ALA A 159 -6.08 -13.27 -5.37
N VAL A 160 -6.40 -12.11 -4.79
CA VAL A 160 -6.26 -11.82 -3.36
C VAL A 160 -7.59 -11.29 -2.86
N ASN A 161 -8.12 -11.86 -1.78
CA ASN A 161 -9.37 -11.42 -1.17
C ASN A 161 -9.10 -10.58 0.07
N PHE A 162 -9.75 -9.42 0.12
CA PHE A 162 -9.76 -8.53 1.26
C PHE A 162 -11.14 -8.62 1.90
N PHE A 163 -11.21 -8.93 3.19
CA PHE A 163 -12.49 -9.16 3.86
C PHE A 163 -12.45 -8.67 5.30
N VAL A 164 -13.62 -8.56 5.91
CA VAL A 164 -13.76 -8.37 7.35
C VAL A 164 -14.02 -9.74 7.96
N LEU A 165 -13.16 -10.19 8.87
CA LEU A 165 -13.34 -11.47 9.55
C LEU A 165 -14.19 -11.27 10.80
N ASP A 166 -15.44 -11.72 10.71
CA ASP A 166 -16.39 -11.66 11.81
C ASP A 166 -17.41 -12.80 11.78
N TYR A 167 -18.08 -13.03 12.90
CA TYR A 167 -19.26 -13.89 12.98
C TYR A 167 -20.06 -13.59 14.27
N PRO A 168 -21.38 -13.35 14.17
CA PRO A 168 -22.20 -13.28 12.94
C PRO A 168 -21.95 -12.00 12.12
N TYR A 169 -22.38 -11.97 10.85
CA TYR A 169 -22.33 -10.76 10.00
C TYR A 169 -23.62 -9.95 10.04
N GLY A 170 -24.69 -10.50 10.62
CA GLY A 170 -26.04 -9.93 10.54
C GLY A 170 -26.25 -8.68 11.39
N ASP A 171 -25.37 -8.44 12.35
CA ASP A 171 -25.33 -7.26 13.21
C ASP A 171 -24.22 -6.29 12.79
N ASN A 172 -23.53 -6.54 11.69
CA ASN A 172 -22.48 -5.65 11.23
C ASN A 172 -23.05 -4.40 10.58
N SER A 173 -22.29 -3.32 10.69
CA SER A 173 -22.55 -2.06 9.98
C SER A 173 -21.32 -1.64 9.17
N ASP A 174 -21.59 -1.10 7.98
CA ASP A 174 -20.60 -0.52 7.06
C ASP A 174 -19.52 -1.51 6.57
N GLY A 175 -18.24 -1.13 6.67
CA GLY A 175 -17.12 -1.81 6.01
C GLY A 175 -15.81 -1.05 6.16
N VAL A 176 -14.80 -1.44 5.38
CA VAL A 176 -13.49 -0.78 5.38
C VAL A 176 -13.04 -0.51 3.94
N SER A 177 -12.44 0.64 3.70
CA SER A 177 -11.81 0.96 2.42
C SER A 177 -10.30 0.96 2.57
N LEU A 178 -9.61 0.30 1.65
CA LEU A 178 -8.17 0.06 1.69
C LEU A 178 -7.50 0.62 0.44
N ASN A 179 -6.30 1.18 0.59
CA ASN A 179 -5.41 1.52 -0.51
C ASN A 179 -4.36 0.42 -0.66
N VAL A 180 -4.37 -0.27 -1.81
CA VAL A 180 -3.40 -1.30 -2.17
C VAL A 180 -2.45 -0.72 -3.20
N THR A 181 -1.19 -0.53 -2.82
CA THR A 181 -0.16 0.10 -3.65
C THR A 181 0.96 -0.89 -3.94
N SER A 182 1.33 -1.06 -5.20
CA SER A 182 2.52 -1.82 -5.58
C SER A 182 3.77 -1.07 -5.11
N SER A 183 4.53 -1.67 -4.21
CA SER A 183 5.83 -1.18 -3.78
C SER A 183 6.88 -1.80 -4.68
N ILE A 184 7.12 -1.18 -5.84
CA ILE A 184 8.20 -1.61 -6.73
C ILE A 184 9.52 -1.35 -5.98
N ALA A 185 10.21 -2.41 -5.58
CA ALA A 185 11.59 -2.30 -5.13
C ALA A 185 12.37 -1.66 -6.29
N SER A 186 12.99 -0.51 -6.05
CA SER A 186 13.72 0.30 -7.04
C SER A 186 15.00 -0.35 -7.57
N GLY A 187 15.06 -1.69 -7.63
CA GLY A 187 16.20 -2.47 -8.09
C GLY A 187 16.49 -2.37 -9.59
N VAL A 188 15.68 -1.65 -10.36
CA VAL A 188 15.99 -1.31 -11.76
C VAL A 188 16.60 0.09 -11.77
N PRO A 189 17.88 0.24 -12.19
CA PRO A 189 18.47 1.55 -12.39
C PRO A 189 17.56 2.38 -13.28
N GLU A 190 17.20 3.58 -12.84
CA GLU A 190 16.28 4.45 -13.57
C GLU A 190 16.74 4.63 -15.01
N PRO A 191 15.85 4.86 -15.99
CA PRO A 191 16.24 5.12 -17.37
C PRO A 191 17.30 6.25 -17.50
N SER A 192 17.27 7.20 -16.57
CA SER A 192 18.27 8.26 -16.39
C SER A 192 19.66 7.72 -16.02
N THR A 193 19.75 6.65 -15.21
CA THR A 193 21.01 6.02 -14.81
C THR A 193 21.67 5.31 -15.99
N TRP A 194 20.87 4.65 -16.83
CA TRP A 194 21.34 4.09 -18.11
C TRP A 194 21.84 5.19 -19.05
N ALA A 195 21.07 6.27 -19.18
CA ALA A 195 21.46 7.41 -20.00
C ALA A 195 22.78 8.02 -19.51
N MET A 196 22.95 8.23 -18.21
CA MET A 196 24.17 8.79 -17.63
C MET A 196 25.38 7.85 -17.78
N MET A 197 25.18 6.54 -17.61
CA MET A 197 26.23 5.54 -17.85
C MET A 197 26.66 5.53 -19.33
N LEU A 198 25.70 5.52 -20.26
CA LEU A 198 25.98 5.54 -21.69
C LEU A 198 26.65 6.84 -22.14
N ILE A 199 26.22 7.98 -21.59
CA ILE A 199 26.86 9.29 -21.84
C ILE A 199 28.29 9.29 -21.28
N GLY A 200 28.52 8.75 -20.08
CA GLY A 200 29.86 8.62 -19.50
C GLY A 200 30.78 7.76 -20.37
N LEU A 201 30.31 6.60 -20.80
CA LEU A 201 31.06 5.69 -21.69
C LEU A 201 31.31 6.30 -23.07
N ALA A 202 30.32 6.97 -23.66
CA ALA A 202 30.48 7.68 -24.92
C ALA A 202 31.48 8.84 -24.81
N GLY A 203 31.47 9.58 -23.70
CA GLY A 203 32.43 10.66 -23.41
C GLY A 203 33.88 10.15 -23.31
N LEU A 204 34.08 9.02 -22.63
CA LEU A 204 35.38 8.34 -22.54
C LEU A 204 35.84 7.80 -23.92
N GLY A 205 34.92 7.24 -24.71
CA GLY A 205 35.21 6.78 -26.08
C GLY A 205 35.62 7.91 -27.04
N VAL A 206 34.97 9.07 -26.96
CA VAL A 206 35.30 10.22 -27.82
C VAL A 206 36.63 10.86 -27.41
N SER A 207 36.90 10.98 -26.12
CA SER A 207 38.15 11.57 -25.60
C SER A 207 39.38 10.71 -25.92
N SER A 208 39.27 9.40 -25.77
CA SER A 208 40.32 8.44 -26.18
C SER A 208 40.58 8.46 -27.69
N ARG A 209 39.53 8.54 -28.53
CA ARG A 209 39.66 8.64 -29.99
C ARG A 209 40.34 9.94 -30.45
N ARG A 210 40.09 11.06 -29.77
CA ARG A 210 40.75 12.35 -30.07
C ARG A 210 42.24 12.32 -29.72
N LYS A 211 42.63 11.65 -28.62
CA LYS A 211 44.03 11.51 -28.23
C LYS A 211 44.81 10.63 -29.21
N ALA A 212 44.23 9.51 -29.65
CA ALA A 212 44.85 8.63 -30.65
C ALA A 212 45.09 9.33 -32.00
N ARG A 213 44.16 10.18 -32.45
CA ARG A 213 44.31 10.94 -33.71
C ARG A 213 45.39 12.02 -33.65
N ARG A 214 45.67 12.59 -32.47
CA ARG A 214 46.76 13.56 -32.29
C ARG A 214 48.14 12.90 -32.24
N ALA A 215 48.22 11.63 -31.86
CA ALA A 215 49.48 10.87 -31.83
C ALA A 215 49.91 10.34 -33.21
N ILE A 216 49.01 10.27 -34.20
CA ILE A 216 49.29 9.81 -35.57
C ILE A 216 49.64 11.00 -36.50
N ALA A 217 49.32 12.24 -36.09
CA ALA A 217 49.55 13.46 -36.86
C ALA A 217 50.80 14.25 -36.42
N ALA A 218 51.67 13.63 -35.60
CA ALA A 218 52.98 14.13 -35.20
C ALA A 218 54.04 13.14 -35.69
#